data_AF-A0A7Y1XQJ9-F1
#
_entry.id   AF-A0A7Y1XQJ9-F1
#
_cell.length_a   1.000
_cell.length_b   1.000
_cell.length_c   1.000
_cell.angle_alpha   90.00
_cell.angle_beta   90.00
_cell.angle_gamma   90.00
#
_symmetry.space_group_name_H-M   'P 1'
#
loop_
_entity.id
_entity.type
_entity.pdbx_description
1 polymer ?
#
loop_
_entity_poly.entity_id
_entity_poly.type
_entity_poly.pdbx_seq_one_letter_code
_entity_poly.pdbx_strand_id
1 'polypeptide(L)' 'MATITGTVKWFNESKGFGFIAQEGGPDVFAHF' A
#
# COMPACT_ATOMS: atom_id res chain seq x y z
N MET A 1 9.99 4.34 -15.04
CA MET A 1 8.94 4.31 -14.01
C MET A 1 9.65 4.16 -12.67
N ALA A 2 9.39 5.01 -11.69
CA ALA A 2 9.98 4.86 -10.36
C ALA A 2 9.23 3.77 -9.61
N THR A 3 9.93 2.72 -9.17
CA THR A 3 9.37 1.68 -8.31
C THR A 3 9.58 2.07 -6.86
N ILE A 4 8.52 2.06 -6.06
CA ILE A 4 8.59 2.30 -4.62
C ILE A 4 8.36 0.96 -3.93
N THR A 5 9.27 0.60 -3.05
CA THR A 5 9.18 -0.60 -2.21
C THR A 5 8.55 -0.22 -0.87
N GLY A 6 7.61 -1.03 -0.40
CA GLY A 6 6.95 -0.82 0.89
C GLY A 6 6.33 -2.11 1.40
N THR A 7 5.94 -2.12 2.68
CA THR A 7 5.32 -3.27 3.34
C THR A 7 3.81 -3.07 3.39
N VAL A 8 3.05 -4.10 3.04
CA VAL A 8 1.58 -4.07 3.18
C VAL A 8 1.25 -3.90 4.66
N LYS A 9 0.66 -2.76 5.00
CA LYS A 9 0.28 -2.43 6.37
C LYS A 9 -0.98 -3.18 6.77
N TRP A 10 -1.96 -3.17 5.87
CA TRP A 10 -3.16 -3.99 5.97
C TRP A 10 -3.87 -4.00 4.61
N PHE A 11 -4.61 -5.07 4.35
CA PHE A 11 -5.40 -5.22 3.13
C PHE A 11 -6.71 -5.93 3.46
N ASN A 12 -7.82 -5.46 2.88
CA ASN A 12 -9.12 -6.11 2.99
C ASN A 12 -9.48 -6.73 1.64
N GLU A 13 -9.36 -8.04 1.55
CA GLU A 13 -9.62 -8.81 0.34
C GLU A 13 -11.08 -8.71 -0.11
N SER A 14 -12.03 -8.74 0.84
CA SER A 14 -13.46 -8.63 0.53
C SER A 14 -13.84 -7.27 -0.08
N LYS A 15 -13.12 -6.21 0.28
CA LYS A 15 -13.34 -4.86 -0.25
C LYS A 15 -12.39 -4.47 -1.39
N GLY A 16 -11.35 -5.25 -1.64
CA GLY A 16 -10.37 -5.00 -2.71
C GLY A 16 -9.46 -3.79 -2.48
N PHE A 17 -9.24 -3.36 -1.23
CA PHE A 17 -8.36 -2.22 -0.95
C PHE A 17 -7.55 -2.36 0.33
N GLY A 18 -6.46 -1.59 0.41
CA GLY A 18 -5.62 -1.52 1.59
C GLY A 18 -4.62 -0.38 1.53
N PHE A 19 -3.63 -0.44 2.43
CA PHE A 19 -2.57 0.55 2.52
C PHE A 19 -1.21 -0.12 2.63
N ILE A 20 -0.23 0.50 1.99
CA ILE A 20 1.17 0.09 1.98
C ILE A 20 1.97 1.16 2.70
N ALA A 21 2.72 0.77 3.73
CA ALA A 21 3.68 1.63 4.39
C ALA A 21 4.97 1.68 3.57
N GLN A 22 5.43 2.89 3.25
CA GLN A 22 6.71 3.13 2.58
C GLN A 22 7.68 3.82 3.54
N GLU A 23 8.98 3.65 3.32
CA GLU A 23 9.97 4.38 4.10
C GLU A 23 10.02 5.85 3.69
N GLY A 24 10.02 6.74 4.69
CA GLY A 24 10.21 8.18 4.47
C GLY A 24 9.02 8.93 3.90
N GLY A 25 7.81 8.34 3.92
CA GLY A 25 6.61 8.96 3.35
C GLY A 25 5.30 8.51 3.98
N PRO A 26 4.17 9.10 3.56
CA PRO A 26 2.84 8.70 4.00
C PRO A 26 2.46 7.33 3.44
N ASP A 27 1.48 6.68 4.09
CA ASP A 27 0.92 5.42 3.61
C ASP A 27 0.32 5.58 2.21
N VAL A 28 0.61 4.62 1.32
CA VAL A 28 0.13 4.58 -0.05
C VAL A 28 -1.14 3.74 -0.13
N PHE A 29 -2.19 4.30 -0.72
CA PHE A 29 -3.43 3.56 -0.95
C PHE A 29 -3.26 2.58 -2.13
N ALA A 30 -3.71 1.34 -1.95
CA ALA A 30 -3.69 0.29 -2.96
C ALA A 30 -5.11 -0.26 -3.19
N HIS A 31 -5.48 -0.46 -4.47
CA HIS A 31 -6.78 -0.97 -4.91
C HIS A 31 -6.60 -2.01 -6.01
N PHE A 32 -7.45 -3.05 -6.00
CA PHE A 32 -7.52 -4.09 -7.04
C PHE A 32 -8.67 -3.85 -8.01
#